data_AF-A0A2N0Z917-F1
#
_entry.id   AF-A0A2N0Z917-F1
#
_cell.length_a   1.000
_cell.length_b   1.000
_cell.length_c   1.000
_cell.angle_alpha   90.00
_cell.angle_beta   90.00
_cell.angle_gamma   90.00
#
_symmetry.space_group_name_H-M   'P 1'
#
loop_
_entity.id
_entity.type
_entity.pdbx_description
1 polymer ?
#
loop_
_entity_poly.entity_id
_entity_poly.type
_entity_poly.pdbx_seq_one_letter_code
_entity_poly.pdbx_strand_id
1 'polypeptide(L)'
;MKAKTLFLGFVVGGVAAGIATLLSAPASGKDTRKYISIQSKSIALQIKELGEQLKEIKSRLAYVGEEGKEALSTLATDMADSISQWKKDILPHQQELQKEIANIEKSIADLEKTLNVPSK
;
A
#
# COMPACT_ATOMS: atom_id res chain seq x y z
N MET A 1 11.34 -13.49 16.41
CA MET A 1 12.47 -13.26 15.48
C MET A 1 12.09 -13.48 14.01
N LYS A 2 11.26 -14.49 13.66
CA LYS A 2 10.92 -14.83 12.26
C LYS A 2 10.03 -13.81 11.54
N ALA A 3 8.94 -13.34 12.16
CA ALA A 3 8.06 -12.32 11.59
C ALA A 3 8.80 -11.01 11.21
N LYS A 4 9.75 -10.58 12.04
CA LYS A 4 10.61 -9.41 11.75
C LYS A 4 11.46 -9.60 10.49
N THR A 5 11.92 -10.83 10.24
CA THR A 5 12.77 -11.15 9.09
C THR A 5 11.96 -11.21 7.80
N LEU A 6 10.75 -11.79 7.85
CA LEU A 6 9.81 -11.79 6.72
C LEU A 6 9.36 -10.37 6.37
N PHE A 7 9.01 -9.57 7.38
CA PHE A 7 8.64 -8.17 7.18
C PHE A 7 9.78 -7.35 6.58
N LEU A 8 11.02 -7.59 7.03
CA LEU A 8 12.20 -6.93 6.46
C LEU A 8 12.39 -7.29 4.97
N GLY A 9 12.26 -8.58 4.62
CA GLY A 9 12.31 -9.01 3.22
C GLY A 9 11.20 -8.41 2.37
N PHE A 10 9.99 -8.31 2.90
CA PHE A 10 8.86 -7.66 2.24
C PHE A 10 9.11 -6.17 1.99
N VAL A 11 9.63 -5.45 2.99
CA VAL A 11 9.95 -4.02 2.86
C VAL A 11 11.07 -3.81 1.84
N VAL A 12 12.16 -4.56 1.95
CA VAL A 12 13.31 -4.43 1.02
C VAL A 12 12.89 -4.76 -0.41
N GLY A 13 12.14 -5.85 -0.61
CA GLY A 13 11.61 -6.23 -1.92
C GLY A 13 10.62 -5.19 -2.47
N GLY A 14 9.73 -4.66 -1.63
CA GLY A 14 8.75 -3.64 -2.01
C GLY A 14 9.41 -2.32 -2.43
N VAL A 15 10.44 -1.87 -1.70
CA VAL A 15 11.20 -0.67 -2.06
C VAL A 15 11.95 -0.86 -3.39
N ALA A 16 12.67 -1.98 -3.53
CA ALA A 16 13.40 -2.28 -4.77
C ALA A 16 12.47 -2.35 -5.98
N ALA A 17 11.32 -3.04 -5.85
CA ALA A 17 10.31 -3.13 -6.89
C ALA A 17 9.66 -1.77 -7.20
N GLY A 18 9.38 -0.96 -6.17
CA GLY A 18 8.82 0.39 -6.32
C GLY A 18 9.74 1.31 -7.10
N ILE A 19 11.05 1.30 -6.80
CA ILE A 19 12.04 2.08 -7.54
C ILE A 19 12.14 1.61 -8.99
N ALA A 20 12.26 0.30 -9.21
CA ALA A 20 12.38 -0.27 -10.56
C ALA A 20 11.15 0.04 -11.43
N THR A 21 9.95 -0.05 -10.85
CA THR A 21 8.69 0.26 -11.53
C THR A 21 8.55 1.75 -11.82
N LEU A 22 8.89 2.64 -10.89
CA LEU A 22 8.88 4.09 -11.13
C LEU A 22 9.90 4.51 -12.19
N LEU A 23 11.10 3.93 -12.18
CA LEU A 23 12.15 4.23 -13.15
C LEU A 23 11.81 3.71 -14.56
N SER A 24 11.11 2.58 -14.64
CA SER A 24 10.71 1.96 -15.91
C SER A 24 9.32 2.39 -16.38
N ALA A 25 8.63 3.26 -15.64
CA ALA A 25 7.27 3.70 -15.99
C ALA A 25 7.31 4.63 -17.22
N PRO A 26 6.58 4.32 -18.31
CA PRO A 26 6.58 5.13 -19.53
C PRO A 26 5.69 6.39 -19.46
N ALA A 27 5.02 6.64 -18.33
CA ALA A 27 3.95 7.63 -18.20
C ALA A 27 4.43 8.97 -17.60
N SER A 28 3.80 10.08 -18.01
CA SER A 28 4.11 11.41 -17.51
C SER A 28 3.78 11.55 -16.02
N GLY A 29 4.47 12.44 -15.29
CA GLY A 29 4.24 12.65 -13.85
C GLY A 29 2.79 13.02 -13.48
N LYS A 30 2.05 13.68 -14.38
CA LYS A 30 0.62 13.97 -14.20
C LYS A 30 -0.22 12.70 -14.28
N ASP A 31 0.04 11.85 -15.28
CA ASP A 31 -0.68 10.58 -15.48
C ASP A 31 -0.37 9.60 -14.36
N THR A 32 0.89 9.54 -13.91
CA THR A 32 1.33 8.70 -12.79
C THR A 32 0.63 9.08 -11.49
N ARG A 33 0.48 10.37 -11.17
CA ARG A 33 -0.28 10.82 -9.97
C ARG A 33 -1.76 10.43 -10.07
N LYS A 34 -2.39 10.63 -11.24
CA LYS A 34 -3.79 10.25 -11.48
C LYS A 34 -3.98 8.73 -11.36
N TYR A 35 -3.06 7.96 -11.92
CA TYR A 35 -3.03 6.50 -11.85
C TYR A 35 -2.86 6.01 -10.41
N ILE A 36 -1.90 6.55 -9.65
CA ILE A 36 -1.69 6.21 -8.23
C ILE A 36 -2.95 6.50 -7.39
N SER A 37 -3.61 7.64 -7.63
CA SER A 37 -4.86 7.99 -6.94
C SER A 37 -5.97 6.95 -7.17
N ILE A 38 -6.13 6.47 -8.41
CA ILE A 38 -7.12 5.46 -8.76
C ILE A 38 -6.73 4.08 -8.20
N GLN A 39 -5.47 3.67 -8.39
CA GLN A 39 -4.99 2.34 -8.01
C GLN A 39 -4.83 2.16 -6.51
N SER A 40 -4.52 3.21 -5.75
CA SER A 40 -4.41 3.13 -4.29
C SER A 40 -5.69 2.62 -3.63
N LYS A 41 -6.87 3.01 -4.15
CA LYS A 41 -8.17 2.50 -3.70
C LYS A 41 -8.34 1.01 -4.02
N SER A 42 -7.91 0.58 -5.21
CA SER A 42 -7.95 -0.84 -5.60
C SER A 42 -7.04 -1.69 -4.72
N ILE A 43 -5.81 -1.23 -4.45
CA ILE A 43 -4.85 -1.90 -3.57
C ILE A 43 -5.42 -2.02 -2.14
N ALA A 44 -6.07 -0.98 -1.62
CA ALA A 44 -6.69 -1.03 -0.30
C ALA A 44 -7.80 -2.11 -0.22
N LEU A 45 -8.61 -2.25 -1.28
CA LEU A 45 -9.61 -3.30 -1.37
C LEU A 45 -8.98 -4.70 -1.45
N GLN A 46 -7.95 -4.87 -2.28
CA GLN A 46 -7.23 -6.14 -2.42
C GLN A 46 -6.56 -6.57 -1.11
N ILE A 47 -6.03 -5.63 -0.32
CA ILE A 47 -5.41 -5.96 0.97
C ILE A 47 -6.46 -6.31 2.02
N LYS A 48 -7.64 -5.68 1.97
CA LYS A 48 -8.77 -6.10 2.80
C LYS A 48 -9.19 -7.54 2.46
N GLU A 49 -9.28 -7.85 1.17
CA GLU A 49 -9.62 -9.20 0.69
C GLU A 49 -8.57 -10.25 1.07
N LEU A 50 -7.28 -9.92 0.94
CA LEU A 50 -6.17 -10.76 1.43
C LEU A 50 -6.31 -11.06 2.93
N GLY A 51 -6.70 -10.07 3.73
CA GLY A 51 -6.98 -10.26 5.15
C GLY A 51 -8.14 -11.21 5.44
N GLU A 52 -9.18 -11.22 4.59
CA GLU A 52 -10.31 -12.14 4.70
C GLU A 52 -9.92 -13.56 4.27
N GLN A 53 -9.23 -13.70 3.13
CA GLN A 53 -8.69 -14.98 2.66
C GLN A 53 -7.73 -15.61 3.69
N LEU A 54 -6.97 -14.79 4.41
CA LEU A 54 -6.11 -15.28 5.48
C LEU A 54 -6.84 -15.85 6.70
N LYS A 55 -7.95 -15.22 7.08
CA LYS A 55 -8.81 -15.75 8.14
C LYS A 55 -9.41 -17.08 7.73
N GLU A 56 -9.77 -17.22 6.46
CA GLU A 56 -10.28 -18.48 5.91
C GLU A 56 -9.19 -19.56 5.86
N ILE A 57 -7.97 -19.22 5.43
CA ILE A 57 -6.84 -20.15 5.50
C ILE A 57 -6.67 -20.62 6.94
N LYS A 58 -6.66 -19.69 7.91
CA LYS A 58 -6.53 -20.00 9.34
C LYS A 58 -7.63 -20.95 9.85
N SER A 59 -8.87 -20.82 9.38
CA SER A 59 -9.98 -21.70 9.78
C SER A 59 -9.92 -23.10 9.14
N ARG A 60 -9.33 -23.22 7.94
CA ARG A 60 -9.17 -24.48 7.21
C ARG A 60 -7.97 -25.32 7.65
N LEU A 61 -7.10 -24.78 8.51
CA LEU A 61 -5.94 -25.51 9.07
C LEU A 61 -6.30 -26.73 9.90
N ALA A 62 -7.55 -26.86 10.34
CA ALA A 62 -8.03 -28.02 11.10
C ALA A 62 -7.95 -29.35 10.31
N TYR A 63 -7.88 -29.29 8.98
CA TYR A 63 -7.86 -30.46 8.09
C TYR A 63 -6.45 -30.81 7.56
N VAL A 64 -5.41 -30.08 7.99
CA VAL A 64 -4.02 -30.31 7.57
C VAL A 64 -3.32 -31.20 8.61
N GLY A 65 -2.42 -32.09 8.16
CA GLY A 65 -1.61 -32.96 9.04
C GLY A 65 -0.80 -32.16 10.07
N GLU A 66 -0.48 -32.79 11.21
CA GLU A 66 0.06 -32.14 12.41
C GLU A 66 1.26 -31.20 12.15
N GLU A 67 2.25 -31.67 11.39
CA GLU A 67 3.46 -30.89 11.04
C GLU A 67 3.15 -29.70 10.13
N GLY A 68 2.23 -29.86 9.18
CA GLY A 68 1.79 -28.79 8.29
C GLY A 68 0.87 -27.77 9.00
N LYS A 69 0.09 -28.22 9.97
CA LYS A 69 -0.83 -27.40 10.75
C LYS A 69 -0.08 -26.37 11.59
N GLU A 70 0.98 -26.76 12.28
CA GLU A 70 1.76 -25.83 13.10
C GLU A 70 2.49 -24.77 12.26
N ALA A 71 3.15 -25.20 11.19
CA ALA A 71 3.88 -24.33 10.28
C ALA A 71 2.95 -23.31 9.59
N LEU A 72 1.83 -23.77 9.05
CA LEU A 72 0.86 -22.91 8.36
C LEU A 72 0.05 -22.03 9.33
N SER A 73 -0.21 -22.49 10.56
CA SER A 73 -0.88 -21.67 11.59
C SER A 73 -0.03 -20.49 12.02
N THR A 74 1.26 -20.73 12.20
CA THR A 74 2.24 -19.69 12.50
C THR A 74 2.32 -18.70 11.34
N LEU A 75 2.43 -19.19 10.10
CA LEU A 75 2.46 -18.36 8.90
C LEU A 75 1.20 -17.50 8.74
N ALA A 76 0.01 -18.08 8.87
CA ALA A 76 -1.24 -17.35 8.75
C ALA A 76 -1.42 -16.29 9.84
N THR A 77 -0.96 -16.59 11.07
CA THR A 77 -1.00 -15.64 12.19
C THR A 77 0.01 -14.51 11.98
N ASP A 78 1.25 -14.83 11.62
CA ASP A 78 2.29 -13.84 11.32
C ASP A 78 1.90 -12.91 10.17
N MET A 79 1.21 -13.43 9.15
CA MET A 79 0.77 -12.63 8.00
C MET A 79 -0.45 -11.77 8.34
N ALA A 80 -1.39 -12.28 9.15
CA ALA A 80 -2.49 -11.48 9.68
C ALA A 80 -1.99 -10.30 10.54
N ASP A 81 -1.00 -10.55 11.40
CA ASP A 81 -0.37 -9.53 12.22
C ASP A 81 0.39 -8.51 11.36
N SER A 82 1.11 -8.98 10.33
CA SER A 82 1.83 -8.11 9.40
C SER A 82 0.88 -7.19 8.62
N ILE A 83 -0.28 -7.67 8.17
CA ILE A 83 -1.31 -6.85 7.50
C ILE A 83 -1.93 -5.85 8.47
N SER A 84 -2.22 -6.27 9.71
CA SER A 84 -2.77 -5.39 10.74
C SER A 84 -1.80 -4.25 11.07
N GLN A 85 -0.52 -4.59 11.23
CA GLN A 85 0.56 -3.65 11.48
C GLN A 85 0.74 -2.69 10.29
N TRP A 86 0.82 -3.23 9.07
CA TRP A 86 0.91 -2.43 7.85
C TRP A 86 -0.26 -1.44 7.72
N LYS A 87 -1.49 -1.88 8.00
CA LYS A 87 -2.67 -1.01 8.01
C LYS A 87 -2.54 0.10 9.05
N LYS A 88 -2.08 -0.23 10.26
CA LYS A 88 -1.90 0.75 11.35
C LYS A 88 -0.84 1.79 10.99
N ASP A 89 0.23 1.37 10.34
CA ASP A 89 1.37 2.24 10.02
C ASP A 89 1.09 3.09 8.77
N ILE A 90 0.43 2.55 7.74
CA ILE A 90 0.17 3.26 6.47
C ILE A 90 -1.01 4.22 6.54
N LEU A 91 -2.07 3.93 7.30
CA LEU A 91 -3.25 4.81 7.42
C LEU A 91 -2.93 6.28 7.73
N PRO A 92 -2.10 6.61 8.75
CA PRO A 92 -1.75 8.01 9.03
C PRO A 92 -0.94 8.65 7.89
N HIS A 93 0.02 7.92 7.30
CA HIS A 93 0.80 8.42 6.17
C HIS A 93 -0.05 8.62 4.90
N GLN A 94 -1.06 7.77 4.67
CA GLN A 94 -2.02 7.96 3.59
C GLN A 94 -2.82 9.26 3.77
N GLN A 95 -3.28 9.55 5.00
CA GLN A 95 -4.02 10.78 5.30
C GLN A 95 -3.14 12.02 5.12
N GLU A 96 -1.88 11.93 5.54
CA GLU A 96 -0.88 12.98 5.36
C GLU A 96 -0.61 13.25 3.87
N LEU A 97 -0.34 12.21 3.08
CA LEU A 97 -0.16 12.32 1.63
C LEU A 97 -1.38 12.91 0.93
N GLN A 98 -2.60 12.54 1.33
CA GLN A 98 -3.83 13.13 0.79
C GLN A 98 -3.93 14.63 1.09
N LYS A 99 -3.55 15.04 2.31
CA LYS A 99 -3.51 16.46 2.70
C LYS A 99 -2.46 17.23 1.91
N GLU A 100 -1.27 16.67 1.74
CA GLU A 100 -0.20 17.28 0.95
C GLU A 100 -0.60 17.44 -0.52
N ILE A 101 -1.20 16.41 -1.12
CA ILE A 101 -1.72 16.48 -2.50
C ILE A 101 -2.77 17.59 -2.64
N ALA A 102 -3.73 17.67 -1.71
CA ALA A 102 -4.76 18.72 -1.75
C ALA A 102 -4.16 20.14 -1.60
N ASN A 103 -3.12 20.29 -0.77
CA ASN A 103 -2.40 21.57 -0.65
C ASN A 103 -1.68 21.94 -1.95
N ILE A 104 -1.02 20.97 -2.59
CA ILE A 104 -0.35 21.17 -3.88
C ILE A 104 -1.37 21.59 -4.94
N GLU A 105 -2.52 20.92 -5.02
CA GLU A 105 -3.60 21.27 -5.95
C GLU A 105 -4.09 22.71 -5.74
N LYS A 106 -4.28 23.12 -4.49
CA LYS A 106 -4.67 24.50 -4.15
C LYS A 106 -3.62 25.52 -4.58
N SER A 107 -2.35 25.26 -4.27
CA SER A 107 -1.25 26.15 -4.65
C SER A 107 -1.13 26.29 -6.17
N ILE A 108 -1.34 25.21 -6.93
CA ILE A 108 -1.38 25.27 -8.40
C ILE A 108 -2.55 26.13 -8.88
N ALA A 109 -3.75 25.95 -8.32
CA ALA A 109 -4.92 26.74 -8.71
C ALA A 109 -4.74 28.25 -8.41
N ASP A 110 -4.07 28.61 -7.31
CA ASP A 110 -3.76 30.00 -6.97
C ASP A 110 -2.68 30.58 -7.90
N LEU A 111 -1.69 29.78 -8.31
CA LEU A 111 -0.71 30.16 -9.34
C LEU A 111 -1.37 30.39 -10.71
N GLU A 112 -2.31 29.53 -11.11
CA GLU A 112 -3.06 29.71 -12.37
C GLU A 112 -3.90 30.98 -12.37
N LYS A 113 -4.56 31.31 -11.24
CA LYS A 113 -5.33 32.55 -11.11
C LYS A 113 -4.46 33.81 -11.18
N THR A 114 -3.27 33.76 -10.59
CA THR A 114 -2.33 34.90 -10.60
C THR A 114 -1.67 35.10 -11.97
N LEU A 115 -1.46 34.01 -12.73
CA LEU A 115 -0.95 34.07 -14.10
C LEU A 115 -2.03 34.45 -15.13
N ASN A 116 -3.31 34.21 -14.85
CA ASN A 116 -4.43 34.54 -15.73
C ASN A 116 -5.01 35.96 -15.49
N VAL A 117 -4.27 36.84 -14.79
CA VAL A 117 -4.62 38.26 -14.71
C VAL A 117 -4.28 38.90 -16.06
N PRO A 118 -5.25 39.52 -16.78
CA PRO A 118 -4.96 40.12 -18.08
C PRO A 118 -3.94 41.24 -17.91
N SER A 119 -2.85 41.20 -18.69
CA SER A 119 -2.00 42.37 -18.92
C SER A 119 -2.91 43.50 -19.42
N LYS A 120 -2.92 44.63 -18.71
CA LYS A 120 -3.41 45.89 -19.26
C LYS A 120 -2.60 46.27 -20.50
#